data_AF-A0AAU4DPD6-F1
#
_entry.id   AF-A0AAU4DPD6-F1
#
_cell.length_a   1.000
_cell.length_b   1.000
_cell.length_c   1.000
_cell.angle_alpha   90.00
_cell.angle_beta   90.00
_cell.angle_gamma   90.00
#
_symmetry.space_group_name_H-M   'P 1'
#
loop_
_entity.id
_entity.type
_entity.pdbx_description
1 polymer ?
#
loop_
_entity_poly.entity_id
_entity_poly.type
_entity_poly.pdbx_seq_one_letter_code
_entity_poly.pdbx_strand_id
1 'polypeptide(L)'
;MRHRHSFHADRAGHSVTVNIRSGWITETELLVDGREIAFHREHGPGTLPRTLSGALPGRPDEPFRVRIDRPAAGSPALVCELGPDGDTLPMVETTAAP
;
A
#
# COMPACT_ATOMS: atom_id res chain seq x y z
N MET A 1 -7.11 -8.79 -17.55
CA MET A 1 -8.03 -8.10 -16.61
C MET A 1 -7.23 -7.04 -15.87
N ARG A 2 -7.83 -5.87 -15.61
CA ARG A 2 -7.23 -4.85 -14.75
C ARG A 2 -7.80 -5.03 -13.34
N HIS A 3 -6.94 -5.26 -12.35
CA HIS A 3 -7.34 -5.33 -10.95
C HIS A 3 -6.98 -4.01 -10.26
N ARG A 4 -7.85 -3.53 -9.38
CA ARG A 4 -7.62 -2.34 -8.58
C ARG A 4 -7.83 -2.68 -7.12
N HIS A 5 -6.83 -2.38 -6.30
CA HIS A 5 -6.92 -2.46 -4.85
C HIS A 5 -6.65 -1.05 -4.29
N SER A 6 -7.35 -0.71 -3.22
CA SER A 6 -7.05 0.45 -2.41
C SER A 6 -7.08 0.01 -0.95
N PHE A 7 -6.01 0.26 -0.22
CA PHE A 7 -5.89 -0.06 1.19
C PHE A 7 -5.75 1.20 1.99
N HIS A 8 -6.40 1.26 3.14
CA HIS A 8 -6.40 2.44 3.99
C HIS A 8 -6.22 2.07 5.46
N ALA A 9 -5.46 2.90 6.17
CA ALA A 9 -5.38 2.88 7.62
C ALA A 9 -5.02 4.27 8.16
N ASP A 10 -5.53 4.60 9.34
CA ASP A 10 -5.11 5.76 10.10
C ASP A 10 -3.95 5.40 11.04
N ARG A 11 -2.92 6.24 11.06
CA ARG A 11 -1.77 6.10 11.97
C ARG A 11 -1.33 7.46 12.46
N ALA A 12 -1.20 7.60 13.78
CA ALA A 12 -0.77 8.85 14.42
C ALA A 12 -1.57 10.10 13.98
N GLY A 13 -2.85 9.93 13.60
CA GLY A 13 -3.70 11.02 13.12
C GLY A 13 -3.55 11.34 11.63
N HIS A 14 -2.75 10.58 10.89
CA HIS A 14 -2.57 10.70 9.45
C HIS A 14 -3.22 9.55 8.71
N SER A 15 -3.78 9.86 7.54
CA SER A 15 -4.37 8.86 6.64
C SER A 15 -3.29 8.28 5.75
N VAL A 16 -3.04 6.97 5.84
CA VAL A 16 -2.13 6.25 4.95
C VAL A 16 -2.94 5.44 3.95
N THR A 17 -2.70 5.64 2.65
CA THR A 17 -3.41 4.93 1.59
C THR A 17 -2.46 4.30 0.59
N VAL A 18 -2.72 3.06 0.19
CA VAL A 18 -1.99 2.37 -0.88
C VAL A 18 -2.95 2.03 -2.01
N ASN A 19 -2.66 2.54 -3.20
CA ASN A 19 -3.41 2.21 -4.41
C ASN A 19 -2.58 1.30 -5.31
N ILE A 20 -3.20 0.22 -5.80
CA ILE A 20 -2.55 -0.74 -6.70
C ILE A 20 -3.44 -0.94 -7.92
N ARG A 21 -2.87 -0.73 -9.11
CA ARG A 21 -3.55 -0.97 -10.39
C ARG A 21 -2.72 -1.96 -11.17
N SER A 22 -3.19 -3.20 -11.29
CA SER A 22 -2.46 -4.29 -11.95
C SER A 22 -3.03 -4.59 -13.34
N GLY A 23 -2.15 -5.01 -14.25
CA GLY A 23 -2.47 -5.33 -15.65
C GLY A 23 -1.21 -5.67 -16.44
N TRP A 24 -1.06 -5.11 -17.65
CA TRP A 24 0.21 -5.16 -18.38
C TRP A 24 1.34 -4.41 -17.66
N ILE A 25 0.95 -3.36 -16.95
CA ILE A 25 1.80 -2.58 -16.05
C ILE A 25 1.09 -2.60 -14.71
N THR A 26 1.85 -2.83 -13.65
CA THR A 26 1.41 -2.65 -12.28
C THR A 26 1.93 -1.31 -11.76
N GLU A 27 1.01 -0.49 -11.30
CA GLU A 27 1.28 0.79 -10.64
C GLU A 27 0.93 0.66 -9.16
N THR A 28 1.82 1.14 -8.29
CA THR A 28 1.64 1.15 -6.85
C THR A 28 1.96 2.54 -6.32
N GLU A 29 0.99 3.16 -5.69
CA GLU A 29 1.06 4.52 -5.15
C GLU A 29 0.86 4.47 -3.63
N LEU A 30 1.68 5.22 -2.90
CA LEU A 30 1.56 5.41 -1.46
C LEU A 30 1.28 6.89 -1.17
N LEU A 31 0.20 7.12 -0.44
CA LEU A 31 -0.28 8.44 -0.06
C LEU A 31 -0.22 8.62 1.47
N VAL A 32 0.13 9.82 1.91
CA VAL A 32 -0.10 10.31 3.28
C VAL A 32 -0.95 11.58 3.18
N ASP A 33 -2.10 11.59 3.86
CA ASP A 33 -3.09 12.67 3.83
C ASP A 33 -3.51 13.06 2.40
N GLY A 34 -3.59 12.06 1.51
CA GLY A 34 -3.94 12.25 0.09
C GLY A 34 -2.79 12.75 -0.80
N ARG A 35 -1.59 12.98 -0.25
CA ARG A 35 -0.40 13.36 -1.02
C ARG A 35 0.45 12.15 -1.35
N GLU A 36 0.82 12.00 -2.63
CA GLU A 36 1.77 10.98 -3.07
C GLU A 36 3.14 11.20 -2.43
N ILE A 37 3.64 10.16 -1.77
CA ILE A 37 4.98 10.13 -1.20
C ILE A 37 5.87 9.06 -1.84
N ALA A 38 5.29 8.05 -2.48
CA ALA A 38 6.02 7.08 -3.29
C ALA A 38 5.16 6.54 -4.43
N PHE A 39 5.80 6.29 -5.57
CA PHE A 39 5.17 5.69 -6.75
C PHE A 39 6.12 4.67 -7.38
N HIS A 40 5.58 3.49 -7.69
CA HIS A 40 6.30 2.44 -8.38
C HIS A 40 5.51 1.94 -9.59
N ARG A 41 6.25 1.65 -10.65
CA ARG A 41 5.69 1.14 -11.89
C ARG A 41 6.56 0.01 -12.41
N GLU A 42 5.95 -1.13 -12.72
CA GLU A 42 6.64 -2.32 -13.21
C GLU A 42 5.82 -3.08 -14.26
N HIS A 43 6.48 -3.84 -15.13
CA HIS A 43 5.81 -4.66 -16.14
C HIS A 43 5.25 -5.95 -15.54
N GLY A 44 4.10 -6.38 -16.03
CA GLY A 44 3.42 -7.60 -15.59
C GLY A 44 2.64 -7.43 -14.28
N PRO A 45 2.37 -8.54 -13.55
CA PRO A 45 1.48 -8.56 -12.37
C PRO A 45 2.10 -7.95 -11.11
N GLY A 46 3.33 -7.44 -11.23
CA GLY A 46 4.10 -6.89 -10.15
C GLY A 46 4.79 -7.92 -9.26
N THR A 47 5.86 -7.46 -8.61
CA THR A 47 6.70 -8.26 -7.72
C THR A 47 6.17 -8.15 -6.29
N LEU A 48 5.83 -9.29 -5.69
CA LEU A 48 5.37 -9.39 -4.30
C LEU A 48 6.16 -10.48 -3.54
N PRO A 49 6.42 -10.32 -2.23
CA PRO A 49 6.03 -9.17 -1.40
C PRO A 49 6.75 -7.88 -1.77
N ARG A 50 6.08 -6.74 -1.58
CA ARG A 50 6.61 -5.41 -1.84
C ARG A 50 6.54 -4.59 -0.57
N THR A 51 7.65 -3.94 -0.23
CA THR A 51 7.71 -3.01 0.90
C THR A 51 7.88 -1.59 0.38
N LEU A 52 7.02 -0.69 0.83
CA LEU A 52 7.10 0.75 0.61
C LEU A 52 7.51 1.42 1.92
N SER A 53 8.38 2.43 1.84
CA SER A 53 8.79 3.22 3.00
C SER A 53 8.23 4.63 2.88
N GLY A 54 7.80 5.20 4.00
CA GLY A 54 7.31 6.57 4.08
C GLY A 54 7.64 7.20 5.42
N ALA A 55 7.26 8.45 5.58
CA ALA A 55 7.32 9.15 6.86
C ALA A 55 6.02 9.94 7.07
N LEU A 56 5.48 9.87 8.28
CA LEU A 56 4.34 10.67 8.71
C LEU A 56 4.84 12.06 9.12
N PRO A 57 4.19 13.14 8.67
CA PRO A 57 4.54 14.50 9.06
C PRO A 57 4.52 14.66 10.58
N GLY A 58 5.62 15.12 11.17
CA GLY A 58 5.71 15.28 12.61
C GLY A 58 6.86 16.19 13.05
N ARG A 59 7.15 16.21 14.35
CA ARG A 59 8.38 16.79 14.91
C ARG A 59 8.96 15.85 15.97
N PRO A 60 9.86 14.92 15.60
CA PRO A 60 10.35 14.62 14.23
C PRO A 60 9.32 13.89 13.36
N ASP A 61 9.58 13.78 12.05
CA ASP A 61 8.80 12.90 11.16
C ASP A 61 8.91 11.44 11.63
N GLU A 62 7.79 10.72 11.64
CA GLU A 62 7.71 9.33 12.11
C GLU A 62 7.84 8.37 10.92
N PRO A 63 8.93 7.59 10.79
CA PRO A 63 9.08 6.66 9.68
C PRO A 63 8.11 5.47 9.81
N PHE A 64 7.63 4.98 8.67
CA PHE A 64 6.79 3.78 8.61
C PHE A 64 7.12 2.94 7.37
N ARG A 65 6.64 1.68 7.39
CA ARG A 65 6.66 0.80 6.23
C ARG A 65 5.27 0.25 5.95
N VAL A 66 5.02 0.00 4.68
CA VAL A 66 3.85 -0.73 4.22
C VAL A 66 4.31 -1.96 3.47
N ARG A 67 3.85 -3.14 3.90
CA ARG A 67 4.08 -4.41 3.22
C ARG A 67 2.82 -4.82 2.46
N ILE A 68 3.00 -5.12 1.19
CA ILE A 68 1.96 -5.64 0.29
C ILE A 68 2.33 -7.09 -0.02
N ASP A 69 1.39 -8.01 0.16
CA ASP A 69 1.61 -9.44 -0.08
C ASP A 69 0.39 -10.12 -0.70
N ARG A 70 0.56 -11.36 -1.17
CA ARG A 70 -0.53 -12.25 -1.54
C ARG A 70 -0.77 -13.28 -0.43
N PRO A 71 -2.03 -13.48 0.01
CA PRO A 71 -2.33 -14.50 1.02
C PRO A 71 -2.13 -15.93 0.48
N ALA A 72 -2.18 -16.12 -0.83
CA ALA A 72 -1.92 -17.39 -1.50
C ALA A 72 -1.33 -17.17 -2.90
N ALA A 73 -0.52 -18.13 -3.37
CA ALA A 73 0.04 -18.10 -4.71
C ALA A 73 -1.09 -18.08 -5.76
N GLY A 74 -1.00 -17.15 -6.71
CA GLY A 74 -2.01 -16.98 -7.77
C GLY A 74 -3.31 -16.29 -7.34
N SER A 75 -3.46 -15.91 -6.06
CA SER A 75 -4.64 -15.15 -5.61
C SER A 75 -4.65 -13.75 -6.23
N PRO A 76 -5.81 -13.26 -6.71
CA PRO A 76 -5.98 -11.87 -7.10
C PRO A 76 -6.15 -10.94 -5.88
N ALA A 77 -6.40 -11.50 -4.69
CA ALA A 77 -6.50 -10.71 -3.47
C ALA A 77 -5.10 -10.29 -2.99
N LEU A 78 -5.05 -9.10 -2.38
CA LEU A 78 -3.85 -8.57 -1.74
C LEU A 78 -4.13 -8.34 -0.26
N VAL A 79 -3.08 -8.44 0.54
CA VAL A 79 -3.09 -7.99 1.94
C VAL A 79 -2.08 -6.87 2.09
N CYS A 80 -2.41 -5.91 2.93
CA CYS A 80 -1.59 -4.73 3.14
C CYS A 80 -1.46 -4.45 4.64
N GLU A 81 -0.25 -4.15 5.07
CA GLU A 81 0.16 -4.15 6.46
C GLU A 81 1.03 -2.92 6.72
N LEU A 82 0.62 -2.06 7.64
CA LEU A 82 1.28 -0.81 8.01
C LEU A 82 1.98 -0.96 9.36
N GLY A 83 3.27 -0.66 9.45
CA GLY A 83 3.93 -0.58 10.74
C GLY A 83 5.41 -0.24 10.66
N PRO A 84 6.01 0.25 11.75
CA PRO A 84 7.45 0.09 11.94
C PRO A 84 7.74 -1.40 12.14
N ASP A 85 8.88 -1.89 11.65
CA ASP A 85 9.26 -3.32 11.69
C ASP A 85 8.90 -4.01 13.02
N GLY A 86 7.80 -4.78 13.04
CA GLY A 86 7.37 -5.58 14.20
C GLY A 86 5.96 -5.29 14.74
N ASP A 87 5.51 -4.03 14.77
CA ASP A 87 4.16 -3.65 15.24
C ASP A 87 3.27 -3.32 14.04
N THR A 88 2.69 -4.36 13.46
CA THR A 88 1.98 -4.26 12.18
C THR A 88 0.48 -4.13 12.36
N LEU A 89 -0.10 -3.07 11.78
CA LEU A 89 -1.52 -2.79 11.68
C LEU A 89 -2.03 -3.26 10.30
N PRO A 90 -3.01 -4.17 10.21
CA PRO A 90 -3.62 -4.50 8.93
C PRO A 90 -4.35 -3.27 8.35
N MET A 91 -4.12 -2.99 7.07
CA MET A 91 -4.85 -1.96 6.34
C MET A 91 -6.11 -2.56 5.73
N VAL A 92 -7.24 -1.85 5.84
CA VAL A 92 -8.51 -2.32 5.32
C VAL A 92 -8.58 -2.03 3.82
N GLU A 93 -8.97 -3.04 3.02
CA GLU A 93 -9.23 -2.81 1.61
C GLU A 93 -10.51 -1.99 1.44
N THR A 94 -10.39 -0.78 0.93
CA THR A 94 -11.50 0.06 0.53
C THR A 94 -11.80 -0.25 -0.93
N THR A 95 -12.75 -1.16 -1.16
CA THR A 95 -13.20 -1.41 -2.53
C THR A 95 -13.81 -0.12 -3.07
N ALA A 96 -13.06 0.63 -3.89
CA ALA A 96 -13.64 1.71 -4.67
C ALA A 96 -14.68 1.06 -5.59
N ALA A 97 -15.97 1.25 -5.24
CA ALA A 97 -17.12 0.73 -5.94
C ALA A 97 -16.96 0.92 -7.48
N PRO A 98 -17.43 -0.05 -8.28
CA PRO A 98 -17.25 -0.08 -9.73
C PRO A 98 -17.77 1.19 -10.42
#